data_AF-A0A521WUJ1-F1
#
_entry.id   AF-A0A521WUJ1-F1
#
_cell.length_a   1.000
_cell.length_b   1.000
_cell.length_c   1.000
_cell.angle_alpha   90.00
_cell.angle_beta   90.00
_cell.angle_gamma   90.00
#
_symmetry.space_group_name_H-M   'P 1'
#
loop_
_entity.id
_entity.type
_entity.pdbx_description
1 polymer ?
#
loop_
_entity_poly.entity_id
_entity_poly.type
_entity_poly.pdbx_seq_one_letter_code
_entity_poly.pdbx_strand_id
1 'polypeptide(L)'
;MRSLTYYLQTTNSIKESTMFRKLLGLFSENLPGTMLALLTIIVQFVTNISGGYGFFRDEFYYIACTDHLAWGYVDHPPFSIFILWLNRLLLGDSLFALRFLPAVAGATLVYLTGLIVRELKGGRMAQLLACLAVMIAPVYLVVNGFYSMNVFEPLFWMSAA
;
A
#
# COMPACT_ATOMS: atom_id res chain seq x y z
N MET A 1 -31.06 4.92 -32.45
CA MET A 1 -30.27 4.26 -31.38
C MET A 1 -28.90 4.90 -31.07
N ARG A 2 -28.29 5.75 -31.93
CA ARG A 2 -26.97 6.38 -31.66
C ARG A 2 -26.96 7.50 -30.59
N SER A 3 -28.11 8.09 -30.21
CA SER A 3 -28.12 9.25 -29.28
C SER A 3 -27.93 8.87 -27.81
N LEU A 4 -28.35 7.67 -27.40
CA LEU A 4 -28.16 7.18 -26.02
C LEU A 4 -26.70 6.79 -25.73
N THR A 5 -26.00 6.23 -26.72
CA THR A 5 -24.59 5.84 -26.59
C THR A 5 -23.68 7.07 -26.42
N TYR A 6 -23.95 8.14 -27.17
CA TYR A 6 -23.22 9.41 -27.02
C TYR A 6 -23.44 10.05 -25.65
N TYR A 7 -24.67 10.08 -25.15
CA TYR A 7 -24.99 10.64 -23.83
C TYR A 7 -24.32 9.87 -22.70
N LEU A 8 -24.33 8.54 -22.75
CA LEU A 8 -23.64 7.70 -21.77
C LEU A 8 -22.13 7.92 -21.78
N GLN A 9 -21.54 8.12 -22.97
CA GLN A 9 -20.11 8.35 -23.14
C GLN A 9 -19.67 9.74 -22.62
N THR A 10 -20.46 10.80 -22.82
CA THR A 10 -20.19 12.11 -22.21
C THR A 10 -20.39 12.10 -20.70
N THR A 11 -21.42 11.43 -20.17
CA THR A 11 -21.59 11.34 -18.71
C THR A 11 -20.47 10.55 -18.04
N ASN A 12 -19.98 9.46 -18.64
CA ASN A 12 -18.83 8.72 -18.11
C ASN A 12 -17.55 9.57 -18.14
N SER A 13 -17.28 10.27 -19.25
CA SER A 13 -16.10 11.15 -19.37
C SER A 13 -16.08 12.30 -18.35
N ILE A 14 -17.23 12.93 -18.08
CA ILE A 14 -17.34 14.00 -17.08
C ILE A 14 -17.18 13.46 -15.65
N LYS A 15 -17.72 12.27 -15.36
CA LYS A 15 -17.63 11.63 -14.05
C LYS A 15 -16.20 11.17 -13.74
N GLU A 16 -15.51 10.61 -14.74
CA GLU A 16 -14.08 10.27 -14.66
C GLU A 16 -13.20 11.50 -14.43
N SER A 17 -13.45 12.60 -15.15
CA SER A 17 -12.75 13.88 -14.95
C SER A 17 -12.91 14.43 -13.52
N THR A 18 -14.11 14.31 -12.96
CA THR A 18 -14.40 14.77 -11.59
C THR A 18 -13.74 13.88 -10.54
N MET A 19 -13.81 12.55 -10.72
CA MET A 19 -13.15 11.57 -9.83
C MET A 19 -11.63 11.76 -9.82
N PHE A 20 -11.03 11.91 -11.00
CA PHE A 20 -9.59 12.07 -11.15
C PHE A 20 -9.09 13.36 -10.51
N ARG A 21 -9.81 14.48 -10.68
CA ARG A 21 -9.51 15.73 -9.97
C ARG A 21 -9.61 15.60 -8.46
N LYS A 22 -10.58 14.85 -7.96
CA LYS A 22 -10.74 14.59 -6.52
C LYS A 22 -9.58 13.75 -5.97
N LEU A 23 -9.12 12.75 -6.72
CA LEU A 23 -7.93 11.95 -6.39
C LEU A 23 -6.67 12.80 -6.36
N LEU A 24 -6.43 13.60 -7.40
CA LEU A 24 -5.29 14.52 -7.45
C LEU A 24 -5.33 15.54 -6.31
N GLY A 25 -6.52 16.06 -6.00
CA GLY A 25 -6.75 16.94 -4.85
C GLY A 25 -6.32 16.28 -3.53
N LEU A 26 -6.65 15.00 -3.34
CA LEU A 26 -6.28 14.22 -2.15
C LEU A 26 -4.76 14.21 -1.94
N PHE A 27 -3.98 14.00 -3.00
CA PHE A 27 -2.52 14.02 -2.95
C PHE A 27 -1.94 15.42 -2.72
N SER A 28 -2.51 16.46 -3.35
CA SER A 28 -2.01 17.84 -3.19
C SER A 28 -2.30 18.42 -1.81
N GLU A 29 -3.45 18.05 -1.23
CA GLU A 29 -3.91 18.53 0.07
C GLU A 29 -3.15 17.86 1.24
N ASN A 30 -2.45 16.75 1.00
CA ASN A 30 -1.60 16.04 1.96
C ASN A 30 -0.14 16.01 1.48
N LEU A 31 0.38 17.16 1.04
CA LEU A 31 1.71 17.23 0.42
C LEU A 31 2.83 16.59 1.27
N PRO A 32 2.94 16.83 2.61
CA PRO A 32 3.97 16.18 3.42
C PRO A 32 3.84 14.66 3.45
N GLY A 33 2.63 14.14 3.64
CA GLY A 33 2.36 12.70 3.64
C GLY A 33 2.64 12.06 2.29
N THR A 34 2.22 12.69 1.19
CA THR A 34 2.51 12.23 -0.17
C THR A 34 4.01 12.18 -0.45
N MET A 35 4.76 13.23 -0.10
CA MET A 35 6.21 13.27 -0.32
C MET A 35 6.94 12.17 0.44
N LEU A 36 6.60 11.96 1.72
CA LEU A 36 7.25 10.93 2.54
C LEU A 36 6.81 9.52 2.17
N ALA A 37 5.56 9.33 1.73
CA ALA A 37 5.10 8.05 1.19
C ALA A 37 5.86 7.68 -0.09
N LEU A 38 6.06 8.64 -1.01
CA LEU A 38 6.87 8.46 -2.21
C LEU A 38 8.33 8.16 -1.87
N LEU A 39 8.91 8.87 -0.90
CA LEU A 39 10.26 8.56 -0.43
C LEU A 39 10.34 7.13 0.12
N THR A 40 9.35 6.73 0.93
CA THR A 40 9.28 5.39 1.53
C THR A 40 9.25 4.30 0.47
N ILE A 41 8.37 4.41 -0.54
CA ILE A 41 8.27 3.38 -1.58
C ILE A 41 9.54 3.31 -2.44
N ILE A 42 10.14 4.46 -2.76
CA ILE A 42 11.40 4.52 -3.53
C ILE A 42 12.52 3.84 -2.76
N VAL A 43 12.72 4.18 -1.49
CA VAL A 43 13.76 3.58 -0.66
C VAL A 43 13.58 2.08 -0.58
N GLN A 44 12.36 1.60 -0.30
CA GLN A 44 12.10 0.17 -0.22
C GLN A 44 12.32 -0.55 -1.55
N PHE A 45 11.85 0.00 -2.68
CA PHE A 45 12.09 -0.60 -3.99
C PHE A 45 13.58 -0.68 -4.34
N VAL A 46 14.34 0.38 -4.07
CA VAL A 46 15.80 0.38 -4.28
C VAL A 46 16.47 -0.70 -3.42
N THR A 47 16.11 -0.81 -2.14
CA THR A 47 16.64 -1.84 -1.24
C THR A 47 16.24 -3.26 -1.67
N ASN A 48 15.05 -3.45 -2.22
CA ASN A 48 14.58 -4.75 -2.68
C ASN A 48 15.24 -5.19 -3.99
N ILE A 49 15.50 -4.25 -4.91
CA ILE A 49 16.20 -4.52 -6.17
C ILE A 49 17.67 -4.86 -5.93
N SER A 50 18.32 -4.24 -4.93
CA SER A 50 19.72 -4.50 -4.61
C SER A 50 19.98 -5.86 -3.95
N GLY A 51 18.94 -6.68 -3.72
CA GLY A 51 19.07 -8.05 -3.22
C GLY A 51 19.15 -8.19 -1.70
N GLY A 52 19.36 -7.08 -0.97
CA GLY A 52 19.24 -6.98 0.49
C GLY A 52 19.68 -8.21 1.30
N TYR A 53 18.84 -8.62 2.26
CA TYR A 53 19.07 -9.73 3.20
C TYR A 53 18.52 -11.10 2.72
N GLY A 54 18.16 -11.24 1.44
CA GLY A 54 17.49 -12.46 0.93
C GLY A 54 16.07 -12.65 1.50
N PHE A 55 15.48 -13.84 1.30
CA PHE A 55 14.14 -14.18 1.80
C PHE A 55 14.12 -14.34 3.32
N PHE A 56 13.08 -13.79 3.94
CA PHE A 56 12.75 -14.01 5.33
C PHE A 56 12.11 -15.39 5.50
N ARG A 57 12.36 -16.06 6.63
CA ARG A 57 11.95 -17.46 6.83
C ARG A 57 10.46 -17.69 6.60
N ASP A 58 9.62 -16.78 7.09
CA ASP A 58 8.17 -16.94 7.01
C ASP A 58 7.65 -16.68 5.58
N GLU A 59 8.40 -15.98 4.72
CA GLU A 59 8.03 -15.77 3.32
C GLU A 59 7.94 -17.10 2.56
N PHE A 60 8.81 -18.07 2.86
CA PHE A 60 8.72 -19.40 2.26
C PHE A 60 7.43 -20.14 2.65
N TYR A 61 6.96 -19.95 3.88
CA TYR A 61 5.69 -20.52 4.31
C TYR A 61 4.52 -19.87 3.56
N TYR A 62 4.51 -18.55 3.42
CA TYR A 62 3.46 -17.86 2.66
C TYR A 62 3.47 -18.23 1.18
N ILE A 63 4.64 -18.40 0.56
CA ILE A 63 4.79 -18.94 -0.80
C ILE A 63 4.12 -20.32 -0.89
N ALA A 64 4.47 -21.26 -0.02
CA ALA A 64 3.87 -22.59 -0.04
C ALA A 64 2.34 -22.58 0.14
N CYS A 65 1.83 -21.64 0.95
CA CYS A 65 0.39 -21.43 1.14
C CYS A 65 -0.31 -20.92 -0.12
N THR A 66 0.36 -20.10 -0.93
CA THR A 66 -0.20 -19.65 -2.22
C THR A 66 -0.33 -20.77 -3.25
N ASP A 67 0.47 -21.84 -3.15
CA ASP A 67 0.30 -23.03 -4.00
C ASP A 67 -0.88 -23.92 -3.53
N HIS A 68 -1.38 -23.70 -2.31
CA HIS A 68 -2.45 -24.48 -1.68
C HIS A 68 -3.53 -23.57 -1.10
N LEU A 69 -4.12 -22.68 -1.90
CA LEU A 69 -5.12 -21.72 -1.41
C LEU A 69 -6.22 -22.42 -0.58
N ALA A 70 -6.36 -21.99 0.67
CA ALA A 70 -7.33 -22.51 1.62
C ALA A 70 -8.06 -21.35 2.30
N TRP A 71 -9.30 -21.60 2.71
CA TRP A 71 -10.16 -20.60 3.38
C TRP A 71 -9.76 -20.34 4.84
N GLY A 72 -8.84 -21.12 5.40
CA GLY A 72 -8.36 -20.93 6.75
C GLY A 72 -7.01 -21.62 6.96
N TYR A 73 -6.04 -20.82 7.40
CA TYR A 73 -4.78 -21.27 7.95
C TYR A 73 -4.76 -20.94 9.44
N VAL A 74 -3.98 -21.67 10.23
CA VAL A 74 -3.91 -21.49 11.68
C VAL A 74 -3.31 -20.12 12.03
N ASP A 75 -2.33 -19.67 11.25
CA ASP A 75 -1.46 -18.55 11.63
C ASP A 75 -1.83 -17.21 10.98
N HIS A 76 -2.64 -17.23 9.90
CA HIS A 76 -2.94 -16.03 9.14
C HIS A 76 -4.28 -16.11 8.40
N PRO A 77 -4.90 -14.95 8.10
CA PRO A 77 -6.15 -14.90 7.36
C PRO A 77 -5.96 -15.31 5.88
N PRO A 78 -6.99 -15.89 5.24
CA PRO A 78 -6.92 -16.34 3.84
C PRO A 78 -6.73 -15.18 2.85
N PHE A 79 -7.22 -13.99 3.20
CA PHE A 79 -7.13 -12.79 2.36
C PHE A 79 -5.68 -12.40 2.04
N SER A 80 -4.78 -12.51 3.03
CA SER A 80 -3.36 -12.19 2.83
C SER A 80 -2.77 -13.08 1.73
N ILE A 81 -2.96 -14.40 1.85
CA ILE A 81 -2.43 -15.37 0.89
C ILE A 81 -3.07 -15.20 -0.48
N PHE A 82 -4.36 -14.91 -0.55
CA PHE A 82 -5.02 -14.65 -1.83
C PHE A 82 -4.38 -13.46 -2.57
N ILE A 83 -4.09 -12.36 -1.88
CA ILE A 83 -3.37 -11.22 -2.48
C ILE A 83 -1.95 -11.62 -2.87
N LEU A 84 -1.24 -12.36 -2.02
CA LEU A 84 0.12 -12.81 -2.35
C LEU A 84 0.13 -13.69 -3.61
N TRP A 85 -0.84 -14.59 -3.73
CA TRP A 85 -1.01 -15.46 -4.90
C TRP A 85 -1.23 -14.62 -6.16
N LEU A 86 -2.11 -13.63 -6.12
CA LEU A 86 -2.33 -12.72 -7.25
C LEU A 86 -1.05 -11.93 -7.60
N ASN A 87 -0.32 -11.48 -6.59
CA ASN A 87 0.94 -10.77 -6.78
C ASN A 87 2.02 -11.66 -7.40
N ARG A 88 2.15 -12.92 -6.95
CA ARG A 88 3.04 -13.93 -7.56
C ARG A 88 2.64 -14.22 -9.00
N LEU A 89 1.34 -14.30 -9.29
CA LEU A 89 0.82 -14.52 -10.65
C LEU A 89 1.20 -13.37 -11.60
N LEU A 90 1.25 -12.13 -11.11
CA LEU A 90 1.52 -10.93 -11.92
C LEU A 90 3.01 -10.57 -12.01
N LEU A 91 3.75 -10.69 -10.90
CA LEU A 91 5.13 -10.21 -10.77
C LEU A 91 6.16 -11.36 -10.65
N GLY A 92 5.70 -12.60 -10.50
CA GLY A 92 6.55 -13.79 -10.34
C GLY A 92 7.02 -14.03 -8.90
N ASP A 93 8.07 -14.84 -8.78
CA ASP A 93 8.59 -15.37 -7.50
C ASP A 93 9.89 -14.69 -7.04
N SER A 94 10.23 -13.55 -7.62
CA SER A 94 11.43 -12.80 -7.21
C SER A 94 11.26 -12.19 -5.81
N LEU A 95 12.38 -11.93 -5.13
CA LEU A 95 12.37 -11.21 -3.85
C LEU A 95 11.68 -9.84 -3.97
N PHE A 96 11.90 -9.15 -5.10
CA PHE A 96 11.24 -7.89 -5.41
C PHE A 96 9.72 -8.07 -5.52
N ALA A 97 9.26 -9.11 -6.21
CA ALA A 97 7.84 -9.40 -6.36
C ALA A 97 7.17 -9.61 -5.00
N LEU A 98 7.76 -10.43 -4.13
CA LEU A 98 7.22 -10.66 -2.78
C LEU A 98 7.14 -9.38 -1.94
N ARG A 99 8.17 -8.53 -2.04
CA ARG A 99 8.27 -7.30 -1.24
C ARG A 99 7.61 -6.08 -1.86
N PHE A 100 7.00 -6.25 -3.04
CA PHE A 100 6.19 -5.21 -3.67
C PHE A 100 5.03 -4.78 -2.76
N LEU A 101 4.26 -5.75 -2.24
CA LEU A 101 3.09 -5.47 -1.40
C LEU A 101 3.48 -4.79 -0.05
N PRO A 102 4.48 -5.28 0.71
CA PRO A 102 5.00 -4.58 1.90
C PRO A 102 5.44 -3.15 1.63
N ALA A 103 6.11 -2.88 0.51
CA ALA A 103 6.56 -1.54 0.16
C ALA A 103 5.40 -0.58 -0.15
N VAL A 104 4.38 -1.06 -0.87
CA VAL A 104 3.14 -0.31 -1.10
C VAL A 104 2.39 -0.08 0.22
N ALA A 105 2.34 -1.09 1.08
CA ALA A 105 1.70 -0.99 2.39
C ALA A 105 2.39 0.05 3.29
N GLY A 106 3.71 -0.01 3.41
CA GLY A 106 4.49 0.97 4.18
C GLY A 106 4.34 2.41 3.68
N ALA A 107 4.30 2.62 2.36
CA ALA A 107 4.05 3.94 1.79
C ALA A 107 2.61 4.42 2.08
N THR A 108 1.63 3.53 1.98
CA THR A 108 0.23 3.83 2.27
C THR A 108 0.03 4.18 3.75
N LEU A 109 0.70 3.47 4.66
CA LEU A 109 0.74 3.75 6.10
C LEU A 109 1.21 5.18 6.38
N VAL A 110 2.33 5.61 5.77
CA VAL A 110 2.84 6.98 5.91
C VAL A 110 1.88 8.00 5.32
N TYR A 111 1.28 7.71 4.16
CA TYR A 111 0.31 8.59 3.53
C TYR A 111 -0.95 8.80 4.40
N LEU A 112 -1.53 7.70 4.91
CA LEU A 112 -2.70 7.73 5.79
C LEU A 112 -2.38 8.48 7.09
N THR A 113 -1.16 8.37 7.62
CA THR A 113 -0.73 9.13 8.81
C THR A 113 -0.90 10.63 8.57
N GLY A 114 -0.47 11.13 7.42
CA GLY A 114 -0.63 12.54 7.04
C GLY A 114 -2.11 12.94 6.92
N LEU A 115 -2.95 12.07 6.35
CA LEU A 115 -4.39 12.32 6.24
C LEU A 115 -5.07 12.40 7.61
N ILE A 116 -4.78 11.48 8.51
CA ILE A 116 -5.34 11.47 9.87
C ILE A 116 -4.93 12.73 10.62
N VAL A 117 -3.64 13.11 10.58
CA VAL A 117 -3.18 14.34 11.24
C VAL A 117 -3.88 15.58 10.67
N ARG A 118 -4.12 15.62 9.36
CA ARG A 118 -4.89 16.70 8.73
C ARG A 118 -6.34 16.72 9.20
N GLU A 119 -6.99 15.57 9.29
CA GLU A 119 -8.38 15.45 9.77
C GLU A 119 -8.50 15.93 11.23
N LEU A 120 -7.46 15.67 12.03
CA LEU A 120 -7.29 16.23 13.37
C LEU A 120 -6.91 17.72 13.40
N LYS A 121 -7.03 18.42 12.26
CA LYS A 121 -6.74 19.85 12.07
C LYS A 121 -5.26 20.22 12.29
N GLY A 122 -4.36 19.25 12.17
CA GLY A 122 -2.92 19.46 12.24
C GLY A 122 -2.37 20.16 10.99
N GLY A 123 -1.52 21.17 11.21
CA GLY A 123 -0.83 21.87 10.13
C GLY A 123 0.25 21.02 9.44
N ARG A 124 0.89 21.57 8.39
CA ARG A 124 1.90 20.86 7.58
C ARG A 124 3.09 20.34 8.40
N MET A 125 3.54 21.11 9.40
CA MET A 125 4.64 20.68 10.27
C MET A 125 4.26 19.47 11.13
N ALA A 126 3.02 19.44 11.66
CA ALA A 126 2.53 18.30 12.43
C ALA A 126 2.43 17.04 11.57
N GLN A 127 1.92 17.16 10.33
CA GLN A 127 1.87 16.06 9.38
C GLN A 127 3.28 15.53 9.06
N LEU A 128 4.23 16.43 8.79
CA LEU A 128 5.61 16.06 8.48
C LEU A 128 6.27 15.32 9.64
N LEU A 129 6.16 15.82 10.87
CA LEU A 129 6.73 15.18 12.05
C LEU A 129 6.11 13.81 12.31
N ALA A 130 4.78 13.68 12.20
CA ALA A 130 4.09 12.40 12.39
C ALA A 130 4.47 11.38 11.30
N CYS A 131 4.47 11.79 10.04
CA CYS A 131 4.85 10.94 8.92
C CYS A 131 6.31 10.50 9.03
N LEU A 132 7.23 11.40 9.42
CA LEU A 132 8.63 11.04 9.67
C LEU A 132 8.75 10.04 10.81
N ALA A 133 8.05 10.26 11.93
CA ALA A 133 8.08 9.36 13.07
C ALA A 133 7.61 7.93 12.69
N VAL A 134 6.52 7.82 11.92
CA VAL A 134 6.02 6.53 11.42
C VAL A 134 6.99 5.91 10.41
N MET A 135 7.54 6.70 9.49
CA MET A 135 8.47 6.23 8.45
C MET A 135 9.74 5.61 9.04
N ILE A 136 10.28 6.17 10.12
CA ILE A 136 11.53 5.69 10.74
C ILE A 136 11.31 4.74 11.92
N ALA A 137 10.05 4.47 12.29
CA ALA A 137 9.75 3.60 13.42
C ALA A 137 10.28 2.18 13.15
N PRO A 138 11.13 1.61 14.03
CA PRO A 138 11.78 0.32 13.77
C PRO A 138 10.80 -0.82 13.47
N VAL A 139 9.64 -0.82 14.15
CA VAL A 139 8.60 -1.84 13.92
C VAL A 139 8.10 -1.83 12.48
N TYR A 140 7.86 -0.67 11.88
CA TYR A 140 7.37 -0.56 10.51
C TYR A 140 8.48 -0.76 9.48
N LEU A 141 9.73 -0.39 9.79
CA LEU A 141 10.87 -0.71 8.93
C LEU A 141 11.09 -2.22 8.82
N VAL A 142 10.91 -2.95 9.93
CA VAL A 142 11.01 -4.42 9.95
C VAL A 142 9.82 -5.05 9.25
N VAL A 143 8.59 -4.74 9.67
CA VAL A 143 7.37 -5.37 9.16
C VAL A 143 7.17 -5.12 7.66
N ASN A 144 7.48 -3.91 7.17
CA ASN A 144 7.37 -3.62 5.73
C ASN A 144 8.59 -4.11 4.93
N GLY A 145 9.62 -4.65 5.57
CA GLY A 145 10.83 -5.16 4.90
C GLY A 145 10.70 -6.56 4.33
N PHE A 146 9.66 -7.31 4.73
CA PHE A 146 9.35 -8.65 4.25
C PHE A 146 7.83 -8.85 4.13
N TYR A 147 7.41 -9.86 3.37
CA TYR A 147 5.99 -10.19 3.28
C TYR A 147 5.49 -10.89 4.55
N SER A 148 4.43 -10.33 5.15
CA SER A 148 3.65 -10.92 6.24
C SER A 148 2.23 -10.35 6.20
N MET A 149 1.24 -11.07 6.71
CA MET A 149 -0.13 -10.55 6.89
C MET A 149 -0.19 -9.25 7.71
N ASN A 150 0.81 -9.02 8.56
CA ASN A 150 0.89 -7.87 9.45
C ASN A 150 1.07 -6.54 8.71
N VAL A 151 1.54 -6.54 7.45
CA VAL A 151 1.70 -5.28 6.69
C VAL A 151 0.36 -4.60 6.40
N PHE A 152 -0.74 -5.36 6.37
CA PHE A 152 -2.08 -4.84 6.08
C PHE A 152 -2.82 -4.35 7.33
N GLU A 153 -2.44 -4.83 8.51
CA GLU A 153 -3.17 -4.56 9.76
C GLU A 153 -3.26 -3.06 10.09
N PRO A 154 -2.16 -2.29 10.05
CA PRO A 154 -2.24 -0.84 10.26
C PRO A 154 -3.13 -0.13 9.24
N LEU A 155 -3.16 -0.60 7.99
CA LEU A 155 -3.95 0.03 6.92
C LEU A 155 -5.45 -0.13 7.17
N PHE A 156 -5.88 -1.30 7.66
CA PHE A 156 -7.28 -1.53 7.99
C PHE A 156 -7.73 -0.67 9.17
N TRP A 157 -6.90 -0.54 10.21
CA TRP A 157 -7.22 0.33 11.33
C TRP A 157 -7.28 1.80 10.92
N MET A 158 -6.31 2.27 10.14
CA MET A 158 -6.22 3.68 9.76
C MET A 158 -7.25 4.10 8.71
N SER A 159 -7.73 3.17 7.88
CA SER A 159 -8.80 3.46 6.93
C SER A 159 -10.20 3.44 7.53
N ALA A 160 -10.35 2.90 8.74
CA ALA A 160 -11.59 2.95 9.51
C ALA A 160 -11.78 4.25 10.32
N ALA A 161 -10.72 5.02 10.52
CA ALA A 161 -10.71 6.31 11.21
C ALA A 161 -11.18 7.44 10.29
#